data_AF-A0A7V9NFR8-F1
#
_entry.id   AF-A0A7V9NFR8-F1
#
_cell.length_a   1.000
_cell.length_b   1.000
_cell.length_c   1.000
_cell.angle_alpha   90.00
_cell.angle_beta   90.00
_cell.angle_gamma   90.00
#
_symmetry.space_group_name_H-M   'P 1'
#
loop_
_entity.id
_entity.type
_entity.pdbx_description
1 polymer ?
#
loop_
_entity_poly.entity_id
_entity_poly.type
_entity_poly.pdbx_seq_one_letter_code
_entity_poly.pdbx_strand_id
1 'polypeptide(L)'
;MIGAYLRERFRLTFFGPLALVLALGALGPRLDVWSLAVQTMGALFLLAQFRIWDDLADRRKDAVTHPRRVLVRAGTPAPLLGFGMALLALNVGLASQRDATVLSLSLLALVHVALGTYYLLRARRTLLGDGLLLAKYPAFVCLLAGERLLDAPFAVAVAAVLVYAGASAYEAWHDPGSPLASLARYAARRISHSPGRAA
;
A
#
# COMPACT_ATOMS: atom_id res chain seq x y z
N MET A 1 -15.70 -17.86 -0.85
CA MET A 1 -15.02 -16.91 0.06
C MET A 1 -14.26 -15.82 -0.71
N ILE A 2 -13.23 -16.15 -1.50
CA ILE A 2 -12.36 -15.18 -2.18
C ILE A 2 -13.13 -14.13 -3.01
N GLY A 3 -14.05 -14.55 -3.88
CA GLY A 3 -14.84 -13.60 -4.69
C GLY A 3 -15.77 -12.68 -3.88
N ALA A 4 -16.25 -13.12 -2.71
CA ALA A 4 -17.00 -12.25 -1.80
C ALA A 4 -16.07 -11.24 -1.12
N TYR A 5 -14.89 -11.70 -0.69
CA TYR A 5 -13.86 -10.84 -0.12
C TYR A 5 -13.39 -9.76 -1.09
N LEU A 6 -13.09 -10.11 -2.35
CA LEU A 6 -12.63 -9.12 -3.34
C LEU A 6 -13.67 -8.03 -3.60
N ARG A 7 -14.96 -8.40 -3.70
CA ARG A 7 -16.05 -7.41 -3.85
C ARG A 7 -16.19 -6.48 -2.64
N GLU A 8 -15.94 -7.00 -1.43
CA GLU A 8 -16.02 -6.23 -0.20
C GLU A 8 -14.79 -5.33 0.02
N ARG A 9 -13.58 -5.86 -0.19
CA ARG A 9 -12.32 -5.28 0.31
C ARG A 9 -11.34 -4.83 -0.77
N PHE A 10 -11.54 -5.26 -2.03
CA PHE A 10 -10.65 -4.99 -3.15
C PHE A 10 -11.42 -4.60 -4.43
N ARG A 11 -12.07 -3.43 -4.39
CA ARG A 11 -12.85 -2.93 -5.53
C ARG A 11 -11.91 -2.40 -6.62
N LEU A 12 -11.95 -3.03 -7.80
CA LEU A 12 -11.11 -2.62 -8.94
C LEU A 12 -11.35 -1.18 -9.39
N THR A 13 -12.54 -0.63 -9.17
CA THR A 13 -12.83 0.79 -9.46
C THR A 13 -11.96 1.75 -8.65
N PHE A 14 -11.46 1.32 -7.49
CA PHE A 14 -10.53 2.08 -6.66
C PHE A 14 -9.08 1.63 -6.87
N PHE A 15 -8.83 0.32 -6.82
CA PHE A 15 -7.46 -0.22 -6.88
C PHE A 15 -6.86 -0.22 -8.28
N GLY A 16 -7.68 -0.23 -9.34
CA GLY A 16 -7.23 -0.17 -10.74
C GLY A 16 -6.49 1.14 -11.05
N PRO A 17 -7.12 2.31 -10.84
CA PRO A 17 -6.45 3.60 -11.00
C PRO A 17 -5.20 3.74 -10.14
N LEU A 18 -5.24 3.29 -8.88
CA LEU A 18 -4.07 3.31 -8.01
C LEU A 18 -2.92 2.45 -8.56
N ALA A 19 -3.21 1.23 -9.00
CA ALA A 19 -2.22 0.35 -9.61
C ALA A 19 -1.58 0.97 -10.86
N LEU A 20 -2.39 1.64 -11.68
CA LEU A 20 -1.90 2.37 -12.86
C LEU A 20 -0.97 3.52 -12.46
N VAL A 21 -1.32 4.31 -11.43
CA VAL A 21 -0.45 5.38 -10.91
C VAL A 21 0.88 4.82 -10.40
N LEU A 22 0.86 3.70 -9.68
CA LEU A 22 2.09 3.04 -9.21
C LEU A 22 2.96 2.57 -10.39
N ALA A 23 2.34 1.96 -11.40
CA ALA A 23 3.04 1.50 -12.60
C ALA A 23 3.65 2.65 -13.42
N LEU A 24 2.90 3.74 -13.61
CA LEU A 24 3.38 4.95 -14.29
C LEU A 24 4.55 5.60 -13.54
N GLY A 25 4.46 5.67 -12.21
CA GLY A 25 5.57 6.16 -11.36
C GLY A 25 6.84 5.32 -11.54
N ALA A 26 6.69 4.01 -11.59
CA ALA A 26 7.78 3.05 -11.77
C ALA A 26 8.43 3.12 -13.17
N LEU A 27 7.64 3.20 -14.25
CA LEU A 27 8.15 3.21 -15.63
C LEU A 27 8.66 4.59 -16.09
N GLY A 28 7.95 5.66 -15.72
CA GLY A 28 8.29 7.03 -16.12
C GLY A 28 8.22 7.23 -17.62
N PRO A 29 9.23 7.84 -18.28
CA PRO A 29 9.13 8.20 -19.70
C PRO A 29 9.27 7.00 -20.66
N ARG A 30 9.77 5.84 -20.18
CA ARG A 30 9.90 4.62 -20.99
C ARG A 30 8.57 3.84 -20.98
N LEU A 31 7.53 4.43 -21.58
CA LEU A 31 6.20 3.83 -21.64
C LEU A 31 6.05 2.98 -22.90
N ASP A 32 6.18 1.67 -22.76
CA ASP A 32 5.58 0.73 -23.70
C ASP A 32 4.32 0.11 -23.09
N VAL A 33 3.33 -0.18 -23.94
CA VAL A 33 2.00 -0.65 -23.49
C VAL A 33 2.10 -1.98 -22.75
N TRP A 34 3.03 -2.85 -23.17
CA TRP A 34 3.21 -4.16 -22.57
C TRP A 34 3.76 -4.06 -21.16
N SER A 35 4.85 -3.31 -20.96
CA SER A 35 5.42 -3.05 -19.64
C SER A 35 4.42 -2.33 -18.74
N LEU A 36 3.64 -1.37 -19.27
CA LEU A 36 2.59 -0.71 -18.50
C LEU A 36 1.54 -1.71 -18.01
N ALA A 37 1.09 -2.63 -18.88
CA ALA A 37 0.14 -3.68 -18.51
C ALA A 37 0.72 -4.63 -17.46
N VAL A 38 1.95 -5.12 -17.65
CA VAL A 38 2.64 -6.02 -16.72
C VAL A 38 2.86 -5.36 -15.36
N GLN A 39 3.34 -4.11 -15.33
CA GLN A 39 3.58 -3.37 -14.09
C GLN A 39 2.28 -3.02 -13.37
N THR A 40 1.22 -2.69 -14.11
CA THR A 40 -0.12 -2.47 -13.54
C THR A 40 -0.66 -3.77 -12.92
N MET A 41 -0.48 -4.90 -13.59
CA MET A 41 -0.86 -6.21 -13.05
C MET A 41 -0.05 -6.56 -11.80
N GLY A 42 1.28 -6.35 -11.81
CA GLY A 42 2.13 -6.52 -10.65
C GLY A 42 1.73 -5.62 -9.47
N ALA A 43 1.39 -4.35 -9.75
CA ALA A 43 0.86 -3.44 -8.75
C ALA A 43 -0.48 -3.94 -8.17
N LEU A 44 -1.40 -4.45 -8.99
CA LEU A 44 -2.65 -5.06 -8.53
C LEU A 44 -2.40 -6.26 -7.63
N PHE A 45 -1.43 -7.13 -7.98
CA PHE A 45 -1.07 -8.27 -7.16
C PHE A 45 -0.49 -7.85 -5.80
N LEU A 46 0.43 -6.87 -5.77
CA LEU A 46 0.97 -6.31 -4.53
C LEU A 46 -0.14 -5.71 -3.68
N LEU A 47 -0.99 -4.86 -4.26
CA LEU A 47 -2.11 -4.23 -3.56
C LEU A 47 -3.05 -5.28 -2.97
N ALA A 48 -3.45 -6.29 -3.74
CA ALA A 48 -4.33 -7.36 -3.28
C ALA A 48 -3.67 -8.20 -2.18
N GLN A 49 -2.41 -8.56 -2.36
CA GLN A 49 -1.63 -9.34 -1.41
C GLN A 49 -1.53 -8.64 -0.07
N PHE A 50 -1.02 -7.39 -0.05
CA PHE A 50 -0.87 -6.65 1.19
C PHE A 50 -2.21 -6.32 1.82
N ARG A 51 -3.28 -6.11 1.02
CA ARG A 51 -4.63 -5.95 1.56
C ARG A 51 -5.10 -7.19 2.32
N ILE A 52 -4.83 -8.38 1.79
CA ILE A 52 -5.14 -9.65 2.46
C ILE A 52 -4.33 -9.80 3.74
N TRP A 53 -3.03 -9.49 3.71
CA TRP A 53 -2.19 -9.57 4.91
C TRP A 53 -2.66 -8.61 6.01
N ASP A 54 -2.99 -7.37 5.66
CA ASP A 54 -3.54 -6.39 6.59
C ASP A 54 -4.83 -6.92 7.24
N ASP A 55 -5.78 -7.42 6.44
CA ASP A 55 -7.07 -7.91 6.93
C ASP A 55 -6.93 -9.20 7.76
N LEU A 56 -5.95 -10.06 7.45
CA LEU A 56 -5.62 -11.24 8.25
C LEU A 56 -5.04 -10.85 9.61
N ALA A 57 -4.13 -9.87 9.65
CA ALA A 57 -3.54 -9.37 10.88
C ALA A 57 -4.59 -8.67 11.77
N ASP A 58 -5.47 -7.87 11.15
CA ASP A 58 -6.51 -7.13 11.86
C ASP A 58 -7.78 -7.97 12.16
N ARG A 59 -7.85 -9.25 11.75
CA ARG A 59 -9.06 -10.09 11.87
C ARG A 59 -9.66 -10.13 13.28
N ARG A 60 -8.83 -10.24 14.33
CA ARG A 60 -9.33 -10.29 15.73
C ARG A 60 -9.97 -8.97 16.15
N LYS A 61 -9.37 -7.85 15.76
CA LYS A 61 -9.90 -6.52 16.00
C LYS A 61 -11.19 -6.29 15.21
N ASP A 62 -11.20 -6.71 13.95
CA ASP A 62 -12.36 -6.65 13.07
C ASP A 62 -13.54 -7.50 13.57
N ALA A 63 -13.28 -8.58 14.32
CA ALA A 63 -14.35 -9.37 14.91
C ALA A 63 -15.19 -8.56 15.92
N VAL A 64 -14.58 -7.54 16.56
CA VAL A 64 -15.25 -6.63 17.49
C VAL A 64 -15.87 -5.45 16.75
N THR A 65 -15.11 -4.78 15.87
CA THR A 65 -15.55 -3.52 15.25
C THR A 65 -16.38 -3.71 13.98
N HIS A 66 -16.20 -4.82 13.27
CA HIS A 66 -16.85 -5.10 11.99
C HIS A 66 -17.23 -6.59 11.87
N PRO A 67 -18.09 -7.11 12.78
CA PRO A 67 -18.41 -8.53 12.86
C PRO A 67 -19.04 -9.12 11.59
N ARG A 68 -19.57 -8.25 10.71
CA ARG A 68 -20.21 -8.64 9.44
C ARG A 68 -19.23 -8.90 8.29
N ARG A 69 -17.93 -8.58 8.43
CA ARG A 69 -16.92 -8.76 7.37
C ARG A 69 -16.82 -10.22 6.95
N VAL A 70 -16.62 -10.47 5.65
CA VAL A 70 -16.54 -11.84 5.10
C VAL A 70 -15.49 -12.68 5.81
N LEU A 71 -14.30 -12.12 6.08
CA LEU A 71 -13.21 -12.82 6.76
C LEU A 71 -13.53 -13.15 8.23
N VAL A 72 -14.27 -12.30 8.93
CA VAL A 72 -14.70 -12.59 10.30
C VAL A 72 -15.71 -13.75 10.29
N ARG A 73 -16.69 -13.69 9.39
CA ARG A 73 -17.79 -14.68 9.30
C ARG A 73 -17.37 -16.05 8.77
N ALA A 74 -16.31 -16.14 7.97
CA ALA A 74 -15.95 -17.36 7.24
C ALA A 74 -15.50 -18.56 8.12
N GLY A 75 -15.40 -18.40 9.45
CA GLY A 75 -14.92 -19.42 10.38
C GLY A 75 -13.40 -19.64 10.29
N THR A 76 -12.88 -19.88 9.08
CA THR A 76 -11.45 -20.10 8.78
C THR A 76 -10.88 -19.01 7.85
N PRO A 77 -9.62 -18.57 8.04
CA PRO A 77 -8.95 -17.66 7.13
C PRO A 77 -8.20 -18.39 5.99
N ALA A 78 -8.13 -19.73 6.03
CA ALA A 78 -7.22 -20.52 5.20
C ALA A 78 -7.33 -20.26 3.67
N PRO A 79 -8.53 -20.11 3.06
CA PRO A 79 -8.62 -19.82 1.64
C PRO A 79 -8.01 -18.46 1.25
N LEU A 80 -8.14 -17.44 2.12
CA LEU A 80 -7.53 -16.14 1.87
C LEU A 80 -6.03 -16.16 2.16
N LEU A 81 -5.58 -16.92 3.16
CA LEU A 81 -4.16 -17.14 3.39
C LEU A 81 -3.50 -17.78 2.15
N GLY A 82 -4.09 -18.87 1.64
CA GLY A 82 -3.60 -19.54 0.43
C GLY A 82 -3.58 -18.61 -0.79
N PHE A 83 -4.62 -17.78 -0.96
CA PHE A 83 -4.65 -16.78 -2.02
C PHE A 83 -3.58 -15.70 -1.86
N GLY A 84 -3.36 -15.19 -0.64
CA GLY A 84 -2.28 -14.24 -0.33
C GLY A 84 -0.89 -14.83 -0.61
N MET A 85 -0.68 -16.10 -0.28
CA MET A 85 0.57 -16.83 -0.60
C MET A 85 0.77 -17.04 -2.11
N ALA A 86 -0.31 -17.33 -2.85
CA ALA A 86 -0.24 -17.42 -4.31
C ALA A 86 0.14 -16.08 -4.95
N LEU A 87 -0.43 -14.97 -4.46
CA LEU A 87 -0.05 -13.62 -4.92
C LEU A 87 1.41 -13.29 -4.56
N LEU A 88 1.89 -13.70 -3.38
CA LEU A 88 3.30 -13.57 -3.02
C LEU A 88 4.20 -14.31 -4.01
N ALA A 89 3.88 -15.56 -4.33
CA ALA A 89 4.65 -16.35 -5.29
C ALA A 89 4.67 -15.69 -6.68
N LEU A 90 3.54 -15.14 -7.14
CA LEU A 90 3.47 -14.37 -8.39
C LEU A 90 4.35 -13.12 -8.34
N ASN A 91 4.34 -12.37 -7.24
CA ASN A 91 5.18 -11.18 -7.10
C ASN A 91 6.67 -11.51 -7.01
N VAL A 92 7.04 -12.62 -6.37
CA VAL A 92 8.41 -13.15 -6.38
C VAL A 92 8.81 -13.54 -7.80
N GLY A 93 7.95 -14.23 -8.53
CA GLY A 93 8.17 -14.60 -9.94
C GLY A 93 8.36 -13.37 -10.82
N LEU A 94 7.50 -12.36 -10.70
CA LEU A 94 7.64 -11.10 -11.46
C LEU A 94 8.93 -10.36 -11.08
N ALA A 95 9.31 -10.33 -9.81
CA ALA A 95 10.54 -9.70 -9.35
C ALA A 95 11.81 -10.43 -9.84
N SER A 96 11.76 -11.76 -10.01
CA SER A 96 12.90 -12.56 -10.48
C SER A 96 13.14 -12.53 -11.98
N GLN A 97 12.19 -12.01 -12.76
CA GLN A 97 12.36 -11.78 -14.21
C GLN A 97 12.98 -10.42 -14.53
N ARG A 98 13.32 -9.61 -13.52
CA ARG A 98 13.91 -8.28 -13.72
C ARG A 98 15.43 -8.37 -13.73
N ASP A 99 16.08 -7.53 -14.52
CA ASP A 99 17.54 -7.47 -14.58
C ASP A 99 18.16 -7.15 -13.19
N ALA A 100 17.57 -6.21 -12.44
CA ALA A 100 17.85 -6.00 -11.01
C ALA A 100 17.11 -6.97 -10.07
N THR A 101 17.24 -8.28 -10.30
CA THR A 101 16.56 -9.34 -9.52
C THR A 101 16.86 -9.25 -8.03
N VAL A 102 18.15 -9.18 -7.65
CA VAL A 102 18.57 -9.18 -6.24
C VAL A 102 17.96 -7.99 -5.50
N LEU A 103 18.06 -6.79 -6.06
CA LEU A 103 17.48 -5.58 -5.49
C LEU A 103 15.96 -5.70 -5.34
N SER A 104 15.27 -6.18 -6.37
CA SER A 104 13.81 -6.32 -6.37
C SER A 104 13.34 -7.31 -5.29
N LEU A 105 14.01 -8.46 -5.17
CA LEU A 105 13.71 -9.47 -4.16
C LEU A 105 14.06 -8.99 -2.74
N SER A 106 15.19 -8.29 -2.57
CA SER A 106 15.57 -7.71 -1.29
C SER A 106 14.56 -6.66 -0.82
N LEU A 107 14.09 -5.78 -1.72
CA LEU A 107 13.05 -4.81 -1.40
C LEU A 107 11.73 -5.51 -1.05
N LEU A 108 11.33 -6.54 -1.79
CA LEU A 108 10.13 -7.31 -1.50
C LEU A 108 10.21 -7.94 -0.11
N ALA A 109 11.33 -8.59 0.20
CA ALA A 109 11.57 -9.21 1.50
C ALA A 109 11.58 -8.16 2.62
N LEU A 110 12.26 -7.03 2.42
CA LEU A 110 12.31 -5.94 3.39
C LEU A 110 10.92 -5.40 3.73
N VAL A 111 10.06 -5.15 2.73
CA VAL A 111 8.69 -4.67 2.96
C VAL A 111 7.88 -5.70 3.75
N HIS A 112 8.02 -6.99 3.44
CA HIS A 112 7.33 -8.06 4.17
C HIS A 112 7.80 -8.18 5.62
N VAL A 113 9.11 -8.14 5.85
CA VAL A 113 9.67 -8.19 7.21
C VAL A 113 9.25 -6.96 7.99
N ALA A 114 9.40 -5.75 7.43
CA ALA A 114 9.05 -4.51 8.12
C ALA A 114 7.57 -4.47 8.53
N LEU A 115 6.67 -4.81 7.60
CA LEU A 115 5.23 -4.81 7.89
C LEU A 115 4.81 -5.99 8.77
N GLY A 116 5.38 -7.17 8.56
CA GLY A 116 5.14 -8.34 9.41
C GLY A 116 5.55 -8.08 10.87
N THR A 117 6.78 -7.57 11.08
CA THR A 117 7.25 -7.15 12.39
C THR A 117 6.38 -6.06 12.98
N TYR A 118 5.98 -5.05 12.19
CA TYR A 118 5.04 -4.03 12.66
C TYR A 118 3.73 -4.64 13.14
N TYR A 119 3.10 -5.53 12.36
CA TYR A 119 1.84 -6.16 12.75
C TYR A 119 1.96 -7.05 14.00
N LEU A 120 3.09 -7.72 14.18
CA LEU A 120 3.35 -8.56 15.37
C LEU A 120 3.54 -7.72 16.64
N LEU A 121 4.19 -6.56 16.53
CA LEU A 121 4.55 -5.72 17.69
C LEU A 121 3.53 -4.61 17.98
N ARG A 122 2.64 -4.30 17.04
CA ARG A 122 1.70 -3.18 17.16
C ARG A 122 0.62 -3.46 18.21
N ALA A 123 0.69 -2.74 19.32
CA ALA A 123 -0.38 -2.72 20.33
C ALA A 123 -1.48 -1.67 20.04
N ARG A 124 -1.13 -0.51 19.45
CA ARG A 124 -2.03 0.63 19.21
C ARG A 124 -1.72 1.35 17.90
N ARG A 125 -2.67 2.13 17.38
CA ARG A 125 -2.43 3.07 16.26
C ARG A 125 -1.65 4.27 16.75
N THR A 126 -0.63 4.66 16.00
CA THR A 126 0.21 5.83 16.24
C THR A 126 0.47 6.53 14.92
N LEU A 127 0.85 7.81 14.95
CA LEU A 127 1.18 8.56 13.74
C LEU A 127 2.32 7.88 12.96
N LEU A 128 3.36 7.44 13.66
CA LEU A 128 4.48 6.72 13.05
C LEU A 128 4.05 5.38 12.47
N GLY A 129 3.15 4.66 13.16
CA GLY A 129 2.63 3.38 12.70
C GLY A 129 1.79 3.52 11.43
N ASP A 130 0.92 4.52 11.37
CA ASP A 130 0.13 4.80 10.18
C ASP A 130 1.03 5.27 9.03
N GLY A 131 2.05 6.09 9.32
CA GLY A 131 3.07 6.47 8.34
C GLY A 131 3.84 5.28 7.76
N LEU A 132 4.23 4.31 8.61
CA LEU A 132 4.89 3.07 8.19
C LEU A 132 3.95 2.17 7.36
N LEU A 133 2.67 2.08 7.72
CA LEU A 133 1.68 1.34 6.95
C LEU A 133 1.51 1.91 5.53
N LEU A 134 1.47 3.24 5.42
CA LEU A 134 1.38 3.92 4.13
C LEU A 134 2.69 3.86 3.33
N ALA A 135 3.84 3.64 3.99
CA ALA A 135 5.14 3.54 3.34
C ALA A 135 5.25 2.33 2.39
N LYS A 136 4.29 1.39 2.43
CA LYS A 136 4.22 0.30 1.43
C LYS A 136 3.96 0.80 0.01
N TYR A 137 3.19 1.88 -0.16
CA TYR A 137 2.91 2.44 -1.49
C TYR A 137 4.15 2.99 -2.19
N PRO A 138 4.99 3.86 -1.56
CA PRO A 138 6.28 4.23 -2.16
C PRO A 138 7.20 3.02 -2.34
N ALA A 139 7.18 2.05 -1.43
CA ALA A 139 7.96 0.83 -1.59
C ALA A 139 7.53 0.00 -2.82
N PHE A 140 6.23 -0.03 -3.15
CA PHE A 140 5.75 -0.65 -4.39
C PHE A 140 6.28 0.09 -5.61
N VAL A 141 6.32 1.42 -5.62
CA VAL A 141 6.94 2.19 -6.72
C VAL A 141 8.41 1.80 -6.90
N CYS A 142 9.19 1.77 -5.81
CA CYS A 142 10.60 1.38 -5.85
C CYS A 142 10.79 -0.06 -6.33
N LEU A 143 9.97 -0.99 -5.83
CA LEU A 143 10.03 -2.39 -6.23
C LEU A 143 9.68 -2.57 -7.70
N LEU A 144 8.64 -1.89 -8.19
CA LEU A 144 8.22 -1.97 -9.59
C LEU A 144 9.24 -1.29 -10.51
N ALA A 145 9.94 -0.25 -10.06
CA ALA A 145 10.93 0.49 -10.84
C ALA A 145 12.15 -0.37 -11.24
N GLY A 146 12.49 -1.40 -10.46
CA GLY A 146 13.60 -2.32 -10.78
C GLY A 146 14.93 -1.56 -11.00
N GLU A 147 15.60 -1.78 -12.13
CA GLU A 147 16.86 -1.10 -12.49
C GLU A 147 16.72 0.42 -12.54
N ARG A 148 15.55 0.93 -12.88
CA ARG A 148 15.32 2.38 -12.95
C ARG A 148 15.52 3.06 -11.58
N LEU A 149 15.39 2.31 -10.49
CA LEU A 149 15.75 2.80 -9.16
C LEU A 149 17.23 3.16 -9.06
N LEU A 150 18.10 2.47 -9.80
CA LEU A 150 19.54 2.73 -9.89
C LEU A 150 19.86 3.77 -10.97
N ASP A 151 19.20 3.71 -12.13
CA ASP A 151 19.47 4.62 -13.25
C ASP A 151 18.94 6.05 -13.01
N ALA A 152 17.75 6.16 -12.41
CA ALA A 152 17.05 7.44 -12.22
C ALA A 152 16.45 7.55 -10.81
N PRO A 153 17.28 7.43 -9.75
CA PRO A 153 16.82 7.34 -8.36
C PRO A 153 15.98 8.54 -7.95
N PHE A 154 16.35 9.75 -8.39
CA PHE A 154 15.60 10.97 -8.06
C PHE A 154 14.18 10.95 -8.65
N ALA A 155 14.01 10.53 -9.90
CA ALA A 155 12.70 10.46 -10.53
C ALA A 155 11.80 9.41 -9.86
N VAL A 156 12.36 8.26 -9.50
CA VAL A 156 11.64 7.22 -8.74
C VAL A 156 11.28 7.72 -7.33
N ALA A 157 12.19 8.42 -6.66
CA ALA A 157 11.95 9.00 -5.35
C ALA A 157 10.83 10.06 -5.39
N VAL A 158 10.82 10.95 -6.39
CA VAL A 158 9.73 11.93 -6.57
C VAL A 158 8.39 11.21 -6.76
N ALA A 159 8.33 10.20 -7.64
CA ALA A 159 7.11 9.42 -7.85
C ALA A 159 6.64 8.73 -6.56
N ALA A 160 7.56 8.11 -5.83
CA ALA A 160 7.28 7.46 -4.54
C ALA A 160 6.75 8.45 -3.50
N VAL A 161 7.36 9.64 -3.37
CA VAL A 161 6.91 10.70 -2.47
C VAL A 161 5.51 11.20 -2.84
N LEU A 162 5.23 11.43 -4.13
CA LEU A 162 3.90 11.86 -4.59
C LEU A 162 2.83 10.81 -4.28
N VAL A 163 3.12 9.53 -4.52
CA VAL A 163 2.25 8.42 -4.15
C VAL A 163 2.01 8.38 -2.64
N TYR A 164 3.05 8.55 -1.84
CA TYR A 164 2.95 8.57 -0.39
C TYR A 164 2.11 9.75 0.13
N ALA A 165 2.32 10.94 -0.44
CA ALA A 165 1.53 12.13 -0.12
C ALA A 165 0.06 11.94 -0.48
N GLY A 166 -0.22 11.38 -1.67
CA GLY A 166 -1.58 11.05 -2.11
C GLY A 166 -2.27 10.04 -1.20
N ALA A 167 -1.57 8.95 -0.84
CA ALA A 167 -2.10 7.95 0.09
C ALA A 167 -2.36 8.54 1.49
N SER A 168 -1.46 9.42 1.97
CA SER A 168 -1.62 10.10 3.27
C SER A 168 -2.79 11.08 3.27
N ALA A 169 -2.97 11.84 2.20
CA ALA A 169 -4.11 12.74 2.04
C ALA A 169 -5.43 11.96 1.96
N TYR A 170 -5.45 10.85 1.23
CA TYR A 170 -6.59 9.96 1.15
C TYR A 170 -6.96 9.38 2.52
N GLU A 171 -5.99 8.84 3.27
CA GLU A 171 -6.22 8.30 4.62
C GLU A 171 -6.76 9.39 5.57
N ALA A 172 -6.18 10.60 5.55
CA ALA A 172 -6.62 11.72 6.37
C ALA A 172 -8.06 12.18 6.05
N TRP A 173 -8.47 12.07 4.78
CA TRP A 173 -9.82 12.41 4.35
C TRP A 173 -10.83 11.28 4.64
N HIS A 174 -10.44 10.02 4.44
CA HIS A 174 -11.33 8.87 4.47
C HIS A 174 -11.49 8.24 5.86
N ASP A 175 -10.46 8.31 6.73
CA ASP A 175 -10.52 7.84 8.12
C ASP A 175 -10.35 9.03 9.09
N PRO A 176 -11.45 9.65 9.55
CA PRO A 176 -11.41 10.75 10.50
C PRO A 176 -10.78 10.39 11.85
N GLY A 177 -10.74 9.08 12.18
CA GLY A 177 -10.13 8.53 13.38
C GLY A 177 -8.63 8.27 13.24
N SER A 178 -8.05 8.45 12.06
CA SER A 178 -6.61 8.33 11.87
C SER A 178 -5.86 9.46 12.60
N PRO A 179 -4.68 9.18 13.20
CA PRO A 179 -3.75 10.20 13.67
C PRO A 179 -3.40 11.24 12.59
N LEU A 180 -3.37 10.85 11.31
CA LEU A 180 -3.14 11.76 10.18
C LEU A 180 -4.27 12.78 10.01
N ALA A 181 -5.54 12.34 10.09
CA ALA A 181 -6.68 13.25 10.06
C ALA A 181 -6.65 14.24 11.24
N SER A 182 -6.24 13.76 12.42
CA SER A 182 -6.11 14.61 13.62
C SER A 182 -5.02 15.68 13.45
N LEU A 183 -3.86 15.29 12.89
CA LEU A 183 -2.78 16.22 12.56
C LEU A 183 -3.21 17.26 11.50
N ALA A 184 -3.90 16.82 10.45
CA ALA A 184 -4.38 17.69 9.38
C ALA A 184 -5.37 18.76 9.92
N ARG A 185 -6.31 18.35 10.78
CA ARG A 185 -7.25 19.27 11.45
C ARG A 185 -6.53 20.26 12.36
N TYR A 186 -5.53 19.81 13.10
CA TYR A 186 -4.72 20.69 13.95
C TYR A 186 -3.97 21.75 13.14
N ALA A 187 -3.32 21.34 12.04
CA ALA A 187 -2.62 22.25 11.14
C ALA A 187 -3.57 23.29 10.52
N ALA A 188 -4.74 22.87 10.05
CA ALA A 188 -5.75 23.77 9.47
C ALA A 188 -6.23 24.84 10.47
N ARG A 189 -6.46 24.46 11.74
CA ARG A 189 -6.85 25.42 12.80
C ARG A 189 -5.75 26.42 13.12
N ARG A 190 -4.49 25.99 13.09
CA ARG A 190 -3.35 26.89 13.35
C ARG A 190 -3.18 27.94 12.26
N ILE A 191 -3.45 27.58 11.01
CA ILE A 191 -3.40 28.52 9.88
C ILE A 191 -4.52 29.56 9.99
N SER A 192 -5.75 29.15 10.37
CA SER A 192 -6.88 30.08 10.50
C SER A 192 -6.78 31.04 11.70
N HIS A 193 -5.97 30.70 12.71
CA HIS A 193 -5.76 31.51 13.92
C HIS A 193 -4.44 32.27 13.92
N SER A 194 -3.71 32.36 12.80
CA SER A 194 -2.61 33.32 12.68
C SER A 194 -3.25 34.71 12.70
N PRO A 195 -3.15 35.48 13.80
CA PRO A 195 -3.72 36.81 13.87
C PRO A 195 -3.11 37.60 12.73
N GLY A 196 -3.93 38.37 12.02
CA GLY A 196 -3.42 39.38 11.11
C GLY A 196 -2.30 40.11 11.83
N ARG A 197 -1.06 39.95 11.34
CA ARG A 197 -0.03 40.94 11.55
C ARG A 197 -0.57 42.19 10.88
N ALA A 198 -1.34 42.95 11.66
CA ALA A 198 -1.72 44.30 11.34
C ALA A 198 -0.40 45.04 11.12
N ALA A 199 -0.12 45.32 9.85
CA ALA A 199 0.82 46.34 9.45
C ALA A 199 0.16 47.71 9.67
#